data_AF-A0AAV1SMF3-F1
#
_entry.id   AF-A0AAV1SMF3-F1
#
_cell.length_a   1.000
_cell.length_b   1.000
_cell.length_c   1.000
_cell.angle_alpha   90.00
_cell.angle_beta   90.00
_cell.angle_gamma   90.00
#
_symmetry.space_group_name_H-M   'P 1'
#
loop_
_entity.id
_entity.type
_entity.pdbx_description
1 polymer ?
#
loop_
_entity_poly.entity_id
_entity_poly.type
_entity_poly.pdbx_seq_one_letter_code
_entity_poly.pdbx_strand_id
1 'polypeptide(L)'
;MLHEAAEYIKKCLGGGQNDAILFCGSGTTAAIKRLQEVMGIAVPSVLRDRVINCLSNEERWVVFVGPYEHHSNLLSWRQSLAEVVEIGLDDDGLIDVEDLRRRLESYKCANRPILGSFSACSNVTGIYSDTRGIAQLLHQYGGFACFDLAASGPYVEIDMRSGEIDGYDAIFLSPHKFLGGPGSPGILLMSKALYQLGSSAPSTCGGGTVNYVNGFNEKQTLYLNDIEERENGGTPQITQTIRAALAFWVKEYISYQLIEKQEKMYIEKALNRLVPNKNIWVLGNTTAAKRQAILSFLIYSTTNSSSTGMINESSRIDSEDINDGVLYMWRETGNERGKPLHGPFVAALLNDLFGIQARGGCACAGPYGHSLLHVNEPTSLAFRSAIDKGYAGVKPGWTRISFPYYMSNEEFEFILTAIEFIAIYGQRFLPLYHFSWKTGSWTFKKRELKDLVDKENNGQLFVSKFASYLTRAKLIATLLPKFPSQRKIPQDIDPNLLYFRV
;
A
#
# COMPACT_ATOMS: atom_id res chain seq x y z
N MET A 1 -22.22 -7.66 25.06
CA MET A 1 -20.82 -7.54 24.60
C MET A 1 -20.61 -7.83 23.12
N LEU A 2 -20.76 -9.06 22.60
CA LEU A 2 -20.50 -9.32 21.16
C LEU A 2 -21.45 -8.53 20.24
N HIS A 3 -22.76 -8.66 20.44
CA HIS A 3 -23.77 -7.93 19.66
C HIS A 3 -23.60 -6.41 19.76
N GLU A 4 -23.35 -5.89 20.97
CA GLU A 4 -23.05 -4.46 21.17
C GLU A 4 -21.82 -4.00 20.40
N ALA A 5 -20.75 -4.81 20.38
CA ALA A 5 -19.55 -4.51 19.61
C ALA A 5 -19.82 -4.52 18.10
N ALA A 6 -20.63 -5.48 17.61
CA ALA A 6 -21.01 -5.55 16.21
C ALA A 6 -21.87 -4.35 15.78
N GLU A 7 -22.92 -4.04 16.54
CA GLU A 7 -23.79 -2.88 16.32
C GLU A 7 -23.02 -1.56 16.38
N TYR A 8 -22.11 -1.42 17.33
CA TYR A 8 -21.27 -0.24 17.45
C TYR A 8 -20.40 -0.04 16.19
N ILE A 9 -19.71 -1.10 15.74
CA ILE A 9 -18.92 -1.04 14.51
C ILE A 9 -19.82 -0.71 13.31
N LYS A 10 -20.96 -1.40 13.17
CA LYS A 10 -21.91 -1.17 12.08
C LYS A 10 -22.34 0.29 12.00
N LYS A 11 -22.66 0.89 13.14
CA LYS A 11 -22.97 2.32 13.26
C LYS A 11 -21.79 3.21 12.85
N CYS A 12 -20.57 2.92 13.30
CA CYS A 12 -19.37 3.68 12.93
C CYS A 12 -19.03 3.62 11.42
N LEU A 13 -19.64 2.69 10.69
CA LEU A 13 -19.49 2.53 9.25
C LEU A 13 -20.65 3.12 8.45
N GLY A 14 -21.66 3.70 9.13
CA GLY A 14 -22.88 4.21 8.50
C GLY A 14 -23.82 3.11 8.00
N GLY A 15 -23.73 1.89 8.55
CA GLY A 15 -24.60 0.78 8.19
C GLY A 15 -26.00 0.90 8.80
N GLY A 16 -27.03 0.63 8.00
CA GLY A 16 -28.43 0.62 8.40
C GLY A 16 -29.05 -0.77 8.48
N GLN A 17 -30.39 -0.83 8.55
CA GLN A 17 -31.15 -2.09 8.61
C GLN A 17 -31.10 -2.90 7.32
N ASN A 18 -30.86 -2.25 6.18
CA ASN A 18 -30.73 -2.88 4.87
C ASN A 18 -29.32 -3.41 4.59
N ASP A 19 -28.41 -3.28 5.57
CA ASP A 19 -27.03 -3.72 5.46
C ASP A 19 -26.77 -4.88 6.42
N ALA A 20 -25.81 -5.72 6.06
CA ALA A 20 -25.33 -6.84 6.85
C ALA A 20 -23.84 -6.65 7.16
N ILE A 21 -23.47 -6.74 8.44
CA ILE A 21 -22.07 -6.76 8.88
C ILE A 21 -21.59 -8.20 9.08
N LEU A 22 -20.49 -8.57 8.42
CA LEU A 22 -19.86 -9.89 8.51
C LEU A 22 -18.42 -9.76 9.03
N PHE A 23 -18.13 -10.51 10.10
CA PHE A 23 -16.78 -10.64 10.64
C PHE A 23 -16.08 -11.81 9.95
N CYS A 24 -15.15 -11.45 9.07
CA CYS A 24 -14.46 -12.38 8.20
C CYS A 24 -13.15 -12.86 8.84
N GLY A 25 -12.39 -13.71 8.15
CA GLY A 25 -11.04 -14.12 8.57
C GLY A 25 -10.05 -12.94 8.64
N SER A 26 -8.80 -13.13 8.22
CA SER A 26 -7.78 -12.09 8.41
C SER A 26 -7.89 -10.93 7.40
N GLY A 27 -8.45 -9.80 7.85
CA GLY A 27 -8.42 -8.51 7.16
C GLY A 27 -9.27 -8.43 5.87
N THR A 28 -9.01 -7.40 5.08
CA THR A 28 -9.76 -7.06 3.85
C THR A 28 -9.74 -8.18 2.82
N THR A 29 -8.65 -8.95 2.72
CA THR A 29 -8.59 -10.11 1.81
C THR A 29 -9.70 -11.12 2.10
N ALA A 30 -9.97 -11.41 3.38
CA ALA A 30 -11.05 -12.31 3.75
C ALA A 30 -12.43 -11.68 3.53
N ALA A 31 -12.56 -10.36 3.72
CA ALA A 31 -13.81 -9.63 3.47
C ALA A 31 -14.19 -9.62 1.97
N ILE A 32 -13.25 -9.34 1.08
CA ILE A 32 -13.48 -9.39 -0.37
C ILE A 32 -13.84 -10.82 -0.80
N LYS A 33 -13.13 -11.83 -0.28
CA LYS A 33 -13.44 -13.22 -0.57
C LYS A 33 -14.84 -13.59 -0.08
N ARG A 34 -15.22 -13.18 1.14
CA ARG A 34 -16.55 -13.42 1.69
C ARG A 34 -17.64 -12.78 0.84
N LEU A 35 -17.43 -11.56 0.32
CA LEU A 35 -18.36 -10.93 -0.61
C LEU A 35 -18.58 -11.81 -1.85
N GLN A 36 -17.51 -12.31 -2.47
CA GLN A 36 -17.62 -13.21 -3.62
C GLN A 36 -18.38 -14.50 -3.31
N GLU A 37 -18.21 -15.04 -2.10
CA GLU A 37 -18.91 -16.24 -1.64
C GLU A 37 -20.41 -16.00 -1.53
N VAL A 38 -20.83 -14.93 -0.84
CA VAL A 38 -22.25 -14.61 -0.66
C VAL A 38 -22.94 -14.11 -1.94
N MET A 39 -22.16 -13.59 -2.90
CA MET A 39 -22.64 -13.29 -4.25
C MET A 39 -22.75 -14.53 -5.15
N GLY A 40 -22.23 -15.69 -4.72
CA GLY A 40 -22.26 -16.93 -5.50
C GLY A 40 -21.24 -16.99 -6.66
N ILE A 41 -20.23 -16.12 -6.67
CA ILE A 41 -19.22 -16.06 -7.74
C ILE A 41 -17.84 -16.60 -7.34
N ALA A 42 -17.72 -17.08 -6.10
CA ALA A 42 -16.55 -17.77 -5.61
C ALA A 42 -16.53 -19.23 -6.07
N VAL A 43 -15.39 -19.68 -6.57
CA VAL A 43 -15.17 -21.08 -6.97
C VAL A 43 -13.74 -21.51 -6.61
N PRO A 44 -13.50 -22.79 -6.27
CA PRO A 44 -12.14 -23.31 -6.18
C PRO A 44 -11.40 -23.12 -7.51
N SER A 45 -10.13 -22.68 -7.45
CA SER A 45 -9.34 -22.33 -8.64
C SER A 45 -9.24 -23.47 -9.67
N VAL A 46 -9.15 -24.71 -9.20
CA VAL A 46 -9.09 -25.93 -10.03
C VAL A 46 -10.37 -26.20 -10.84
N LEU A 47 -11.51 -25.61 -10.46
CA LEU A 47 -12.79 -25.75 -11.15
C LEU A 47 -13.18 -24.52 -11.96
N ARG A 48 -12.46 -23.40 -11.80
CA ARG A 48 -12.85 -22.09 -12.33
C ARG A 48 -13.16 -22.13 -13.83
N ASP A 49 -12.23 -22.62 -14.63
CA ASP A 49 -12.39 -22.60 -16.09
C ASP A 49 -13.52 -23.53 -16.55
N ARG A 50 -13.73 -24.65 -15.84
CA ARG A 50 -14.86 -25.56 -16.11
C ARG A 50 -16.20 -24.87 -15.85
N VAL A 51 -16.32 -24.15 -14.73
CA VAL A 51 -17.55 -23.44 -14.39
C VAL A 51 -17.79 -22.26 -15.32
N ILE A 52 -16.76 -21.48 -15.66
CA ILE A 52 -16.88 -20.38 -16.63
C ILE A 52 -17.39 -20.88 -17.98
N ASN A 53 -16.91 -22.03 -18.46
CA ASN A 53 -17.36 -22.62 -19.72
C ASN A 53 -18.83 -23.11 -19.70
N CYS A 54 -19.42 -23.25 -18.50
CA CYS A 54 -20.83 -23.60 -18.33
C CYS A 54 -21.75 -22.38 -18.17
N LEU A 55 -21.19 -21.19 -17.97
CA LEU A 55 -21.95 -19.95 -17.78
C LEU A 55 -22.11 -19.20 -19.10
N SER A 56 -23.29 -18.65 -19.32
CA SER A 56 -23.49 -17.62 -20.33
C SER A 56 -22.81 -16.31 -19.92
N ASN A 57 -22.56 -15.40 -20.86
CA ASN A 57 -21.92 -14.13 -20.54
C ASN A 57 -22.85 -13.25 -19.68
N GLU A 58 -24.16 -13.35 -19.90
CA GLU A 58 -25.22 -12.63 -19.20
C GLU A 58 -25.24 -12.96 -17.69
N GLU A 59 -24.90 -14.19 -17.33
CA GLU A 59 -24.80 -14.66 -15.94
C GLU A 59 -23.51 -14.21 -15.23
N ARG A 60 -22.51 -13.75 -15.99
CA ARG A 60 -21.20 -13.39 -15.44
C ARG A 60 -21.16 -11.92 -15.05
N TRP A 61 -20.93 -11.68 -13.77
CA TRP A 61 -20.63 -10.36 -13.23
C TRP A 61 -19.47 -9.68 -13.97
N VAL A 62 -19.61 -8.38 -14.19
CA VAL A 62 -18.53 -7.49 -14.66
C VAL A 62 -18.04 -6.71 -13.45
N VAL A 63 -16.77 -6.90 -13.10
CA VAL A 63 -16.15 -6.23 -11.96
C VAL A 63 -15.11 -5.23 -12.45
N PHE A 64 -15.39 -3.95 -12.26
CA PHE A 64 -14.45 -2.86 -12.52
C PHE A 64 -13.52 -2.67 -11.33
N VAL A 65 -12.22 -2.56 -11.58
CA VAL A 65 -11.22 -2.31 -10.55
C VAL A 65 -10.30 -1.16 -10.95
N GLY A 66 -9.79 -0.42 -9.97
CA GLY A 66 -8.95 0.75 -10.21
C GLY A 66 -7.47 0.43 -10.50
N PRO A 67 -6.69 1.47 -10.81
CA PRO A 67 -5.25 1.34 -11.00
C PRO A 67 -4.47 1.17 -9.69
N TYR A 68 -5.09 1.48 -8.54
CA TYR A 68 -4.44 1.49 -7.23
C TYR A 68 -4.57 0.20 -6.46
N GLU A 69 -5.20 -0.83 -7.03
CA GLU A 69 -5.62 -1.97 -6.25
C GLU A 69 -4.45 -2.71 -5.60
N HIS A 70 -4.60 -2.93 -4.30
CA HIS A 70 -3.83 -3.95 -3.61
C HIS A 70 -4.15 -5.32 -4.23
N HIS A 71 -3.19 -6.24 -4.23
CA HIS A 71 -3.37 -7.58 -4.81
C HIS A 71 -4.61 -8.32 -4.30
N SER A 72 -5.05 -8.07 -3.05
CA SER A 72 -6.31 -8.61 -2.51
C SER A 72 -7.55 -8.15 -3.27
N ASN A 73 -7.55 -6.92 -3.81
CA ASN A 73 -8.66 -6.36 -4.56
C ASN A 73 -8.45 -6.40 -6.08
N LEU A 74 -7.52 -7.22 -6.56
CA LEU A 74 -7.31 -7.49 -7.99
C LEU A 74 -7.27 -8.99 -8.27
N LEU A 75 -6.34 -9.71 -7.64
CA LEU A 75 -6.16 -11.14 -7.86
C LEU A 75 -7.38 -11.93 -7.40
N SER A 76 -8.02 -11.49 -6.30
CA SER A 76 -9.24 -12.12 -5.80
C SER A 76 -10.35 -12.10 -6.85
N TRP A 77 -10.60 -10.96 -7.49
CA TRP A 77 -11.60 -10.85 -8.56
C TRP A 77 -11.20 -11.63 -9.81
N ARG A 78 -9.92 -11.56 -10.21
CA ARG A 78 -9.41 -12.33 -11.37
C ARG A 78 -9.56 -13.84 -11.18
N GLN A 79 -9.55 -14.33 -9.94
CA GLN A 79 -9.73 -15.75 -9.59
C GLN A 79 -11.19 -16.12 -9.26
N SER A 80 -12.12 -15.17 -9.37
CA SER A 80 -13.56 -15.43 -9.28
C SER A 80 -14.16 -15.80 -10.66
N LEU A 81 -15.47 -16.03 -10.71
CA LEU A 81 -16.22 -16.26 -11.96
C LEU A 81 -16.48 -14.97 -12.76
N ALA A 82 -16.27 -13.81 -12.15
CA ALA A 82 -16.46 -12.51 -12.79
C ALA A 82 -15.51 -12.29 -13.97
N GLU A 83 -15.91 -11.41 -14.87
CA GLU A 83 -15.01 -10.73 -15.79
C GLU A 83 -14.45 -9.49 -15.10
N VAL A 84 -13.13 -9.30 -15.14
CA VAL A 84 -12.47 -8.17 -14.50
C VAL A 84 -12.05 -7.15 -15.53
N VAL A 85 -12.48 -5.91 -15.33
CA VAL A 85 -12.15 -4.77 -16.18
C VAL A 85 -11.30 -3.79 -15.38
N GLU A 86 -10.04 -3.65 -15.76
CA GLU A 86 -9.08 -2.74 -15.09
C GLU A 86 -9.14 -1.35 -15.71
N ILE A 87 -9.39 -0.34 -14.87
CA ILE A 87 -9.35 1.08 -15.23
C ILE A 87 -7.93 1.62 -15.04
N GLY A 88 -7.47 2.38 -16.03
CA GLY A 88 -6.14 2.97 -16.06
C GLY A 88 -5.98 4.23 -15.21
N LEU A 89 -4.82 4.84 -15.35
CA LEU A 89 -4.54 6.17 -14.84
C LEU A 89 -4.77 7.21 -15.94
N ASP A 90 -5.19 8.41 -15.57
CA ASP A 90 -5.17 9.58 -16.44
C ASP A 90 -3.77 10.24 -16.50
N ASP A 91 -3.67 11.35 -17.24
CA ASP A 91 -2.43 12.10 -17.43
C ASP A 91 -1.87 12.71 -16.13
N ASP A 92 -2.72 12.93 -15.13
CA ASP A 92 -2.34 13.42 -13.79
C ASP A 92 -1.93 12.27 -12.84
N GLY A 93 -1.98 11.02 -13.31
CA GLY A 93 -1.73 9.84 -12.51
C GLY A 93 -2.84 9.57 -11.50
N LEU A 94 -4.07 10.01 -11.79
CA LEU A 94 -5.30 9.74 -11.05
C LEU A 94 -6.13 8.65 -11.75
N ILE A 95 -7.23 8.20 -11.15
CA ILE A 95 -8.11 7.20 -11.80
C ILE A 95 -8.74 7.82 -13.04
N ASP A 96 -8.63 7.16 -14.19
CA ASP A 96 -9.27 7.63 -15.43
C ASP A 96 -10.80 7.40 -15.38
N VAL A 97 -11.51 8.39 -14.86
CA VAL A 97 -12.97 8.38 -14.73
C VAL A 97 -13.66 8.38 -16.10
N GLU A 98 -13.01 8.94 -17.14
CA GLU A 98 -13.56 8.94 -18.50
C GLU A 98 -13.49 7.55 -19.14
N ASP A 99 -12.37 6.82 -18.95
CA ASP A 99 -12.29 5.41 -19.32
C ASP A 99 -13.32 4.57 -18.57
N LEU A 100 -13.49 4.79 -17.26
CA LEU A 100 -14.54 4.12 -16.49
C LEU A 100 -15.93 4.36 -17.09
N ARG A 101 -16.29 5.60 -17.41
CA ARG A 101 -17.59 5.93 -18.03
C ARG A 101 -17.78 5.22 -19.37
N ARG A 102 -16.81 5.34 -20.28
CA ARG A 102 -16.88 4.70 -21.60
C ARG A 102 -17.05 3.18 -21.50
N ARG A 103 -16.34 2.54 -20.57
CA ARG A 103 -16.50 1.10 -20.37
C ARG A 103 -17.84 0.75 -19.74
N LEU A 104 -18.33 1.50 -18.76
CA LEU A 104 -19.67 1.28 -18.21
C LEU A 104 -20.76 1.40 -19.28
N GLU A 105 -20.66 2.39 -20.18
CA GLU A 105 -21.56 2.52 -21.33
C GLU A 105 -21.55 1.27 -22.23
N SER A 106 -20.37 0.72 -22.51
CA SER A 106 -20.25 -0.49 -23.34
C SER A 106 -20.93 -1.73 -22.73
N TYR A 107 -20.92 -1.84 -21.40
CA TYR A 107 -21.53 -2.98 -20.69
C TYR A 107 -23.01 -2.78 -20.36
N LYS A 108 -23.51 -1.54 -20.39
CA LYS A 108 -24.94 -1.24 -20.17
C LYS A 108 -25.84 -2.01 -21.13
N CYS A 109 -25.42 -2.17 -22.38
CA CYS A 109 -26.18 -2.91 -23.40
C CYS A 109 -26.10 -4.43 -23.24
N ALA A 110 -25.17 -4.95 -22.43
CA ALA A 110 -24.94 -6.39 -22.26
C ALA A 110 -25.89 -7.04 -21.23
N ASN A 111 -26.69 -6.26 -20.51
CA ASN A 111 -27.63 -6.74 -19.46
C ASN A 111 -26.96 -7.67 -18.41
N ARG A 112 -25.71 -7.35 -18.06
CA ARG A 112 -24.91 -8.10 -17.07
C ARG A 112 -24.91 -7.37 -15.73
N PRO A 113 -24.82 -8.09 -14.60
CA PRO A 113 -24.66 -7.44 -13.31
C PRO A 113 -23.29 -6.77 -13.21
N ILE A 114 -23.28 -5.49 -12.83
CA ILE A 114 -22.08 -4.65 -12.75
C ILE A 114 -21.72 -4.39 -11.29
N LEU A 115 -20.43 -4.45 -10.98
CA LEU A 115 -19.86 -4.07 -9.69
C LEU A 115 -18.56 -3.31 -9.90
N GLY A 116 -18.36 -2.20 -9.20
CA GLY A 116 -17.08 -1.54 -9.06
C GLY A 116 -16.44 -1.91 -7.73
N SER A 117 -15.17 -2.28 -7.72
CA SER A 117 -14.40 -2.58 -6.52
C SER A 117 -13.10 -1.78 -6.53
N PHE A 118 -13.10 -0.64 -5.85
CA PHE A 118 -12.02 0.34 -5.91
C PHE A 118 -11.36 0.54 -4.54
N SER A 119 -10.04 0.71 -4.53
CA SER A 119 -9.33 1.19 -3.34
C SER A 119 -9.71 2.63 -3.05
N ALA A 120 -10.18 2.91 -1.83
CA ALA A 120 -10.53 4.27 -1.42
C ALA A 120 -9.29 5.17 -1.22
N CYS A 121 -8.14 4.55 -0.95
CA CYS A 121 -6.86 5.22 -0.84
C CYS A 121 -5.75 4.26 -1.26
N SER A 122 -4.81 4.75 -2.09
CA SER A 122 -3.66 3.97 -2.51
C SER A 122 -2.75 3.64 -1.31
N ASN A 123 -2.54 2.35 -1.05
CA ASN A 123 -1.56 1.92 -0.04
C ASN A 123 -0.10 2.22 -0.44
N VAL A 124 0.12 2.63 -1.70
CA VAL A 124 1.43 3.02 -2.24
C VAL A 124 1.65 4.51 -2.06
N THR A 125 0.81 5.32 -2.68
CA THR A 125 1.03 6.77 -2.80
C THR A 125 0.27 7.58 -1.78
N GLY A 126 -0.70 6.98 -1.07
CA GLY A 126 -1.62 7.67 -0.19
C GLY A 126 -2.69 8.49 -0.91
N ILE A 127 -2.72 8.50 -2.25
CA ILE A 127 -3.71 9.25 -3.02
C ILE A 127 -5.10 8.70 -2.73
N TYR A 128 -6.03 9.60 -2.38
CA TYR A 128 -7.43 9.27 -2.22
C TYR A 128 -8.14 9.18 -3.56
N SER A 129 -9.01 8.18 -3.69
CA SER A 129 -9.96 8.09 -4.80
C SER A 129 -11.17 8.96 -4.50
N ASP A 130 -11.79 9.55 -5.52
CA ASP A 130 -13.12 10.18 -5.37
C ASP A 130 -14.20 9.09 -5.26
N THR A 131 -14.29 8.48 -4.08
CA THR A 131 -15.19 7.34 -3.85
C THR A 131 -16.65 7.69 -4.06
N ARG A 132 -17.06 8.93 -3.74
CA ARG A 132 -18.44 9.39 -3.94
C ARG A 132 -18.75 9.61 -5.41
N GLY A 133 -17.85 10.26 -6.16
CA GLY A 133 -18.01 10.42 -7.61
C GLY A 133 -18.00 9.08 -8.36
N ILE A 134 -17.13 8.14 -7.97
CA ILE A 134 -17.10 6.78 -8.55
C ILE A 134 -18.40 6.03 -8.25
N ALA A 135 -18.91 6.10 -7.01
CA ALA A 135 -20.18 5.48 -6.63
C ALA A 135 -21.34 6.02 -7.45
N GLN A 136 -21.44 7.36 -7.54
CA GLN A 136 -22.45 8.03 -8.36
C GLN A 136 -22.40 7.58 -9.81
N LEU A 137 -21.20 7.47 -10.40
CA LEU A 137 -21.05 7.00 -11.76
C LEU A 137 -21.50 5.54 -11.90
N LEU A 138 -21.09 4.63 -11.02
CA LEU A 138 -21.50 3.22 -11.08
C LEU A 138 -23.02 3.07 -10.99
N HIS A 139 -23.66 3.76 -10.06
CA HIS A 139 -25.11 3.69 -9.86
C HIS A 139 -25.91 4.26 -11.04
N GLN A 140 -25.41 5.30 -11.74
CA GLN A 140 -26.02 5.80 -12.98
C GLN A 140 -26.10 4.73 -14.08
N TYR A 141 -25.23 3.72 -14.02
CA TYR A 141 -25.19 2.58 -14.94
C TYR A 141 -25.78 1.31 -14.33
N GLY A 142 -26.44 1.39 -13.17
CA GLY A 142 -27.08 0.25 -12.50
C GLY A 142 -26.10 -0.74 -11.87
N GLY A 143 -24.84 -0.33 -11.65
CA GLY A 143 -23.82 -1.14 -11.00
C GLY A 143 -23.70 -0.85 -9.51
N PHE A 144 -23.16 -1.79 -8.75
CA PHE A 144 -22.87 -1.63 -7.32
C PHE A 144 -21.50 -0.98 -7.08
N ALA A 145 -21.35 -0.20 -6.01
CA ALA A 145 -20.11 0.47 -5.62
C ALA A 145 -19.50 -0.12 -4.33
N CYS A 146 -18.36 -0.80 -4.46
CA CYS A 146 -17.64 -1.42 -3.35
C CYS A 146 -16.27 -0.79 -3.14
N PHE A 147 -15.88 -0.53 -1.89
CA PHE A 147 -14.62 0.15 -1.58
C PHE A 147 -13.72 -0.62 -0.61
N ASP A 148 -12.45 -0.79 -1.01
CA ASP A 148 -11.37 -1.22 -0.11
C ASP A 148 -10.89 -0.02 0.72
N LEU A 149 -11.28 0.00 1.98
CA LEU A 149 -10.91 1.02 2.97
C LEU A 149 -9.75 0.55 3.86
N ALA A 150 -8.98 -0.47 3.48
CA ALA A 150 -7.89 -0.96 4.31
C ALA A 150 -6.80 0.08 4.56
N ALA A 151 -6.50 0.97 3.60
CA ALA A 151 -5.46 2.00 3.78
C ALA A 151 -5.97 3.22 4.54
N SER A 152 -7.17 3.70 4.21
CA SER A 152 -7.74 4.95 4.72
C SER A 152 -8.65 4.79 5.93
N GLY A 153 -9.27 3.63 6.13
CA GLY A 153 -10.24 3.40 7.20
C GLY A 153 -9.80 3.79 8.61
N PRO A 154 -8.52 3.62 9.01
CA PRO A 154 -8.04 4.10 10.31
C PRO A 154 -8.06 5.63 10.47
N TYR A 155 -8.18 6.37 9.37
CA TYR A 155 -7.90 7.81 9.31
C TYR A 155 -9.12 8.66 8.91
N VAL A 156 -10.04 8.12 8.12
CA VAL A 156 -11.19 8.86 7.57
C VAL A 156 -12.49 8.49 8.26
N GLU A 157 -13.46 9.40 8.29
CA GLU A 157 -14.85 9.04 8.57
C GLU A 157 -15.36 8.08 7.51
N ILE A 158 -16.07 7.03 7.93
CA ILE A 158 -16.62 6.01 7.03
C ILE A 158 -18.14 6.06 7.16
N ASP A 159 -18.80 6.23 6.02
CA ASP A 159 -20.25 6.37 5.98
C ASP A 159 -20.78 5.67 4.73
N MET A 160 -21.43 4.52 4.90
CA MET A 160 -21.85 3.68 3.79
C MET A 160 -22.95 4.33 2.96
N ARG A 161 -24.01 4.86 3.58
CA ARG A 161 -25.19 5.42 2.88
C ARG A 161 -25.78 4.51 1.80
N SER A 162 -25.87 3.21 2.11
CA SER A 162 -26.41 2.19 1.20
C SER A 162 -27.75 2.61 0.60
N GLY A 163 -27.88 2.54 -0.73
CA GLY A 163 -29.07 2.94 -1.47
C GLY A 163 -29.14 4.42 -1.89
N GLU A 164 -28.24 5.28 -1.41
CA GLU A 164 -28.08 6.64 -1.93
C GLU A 164 -27.25 6.65 -3.23
N ILE A 165 -27.42 7.70 -4.06
CA ILE A 165 -26.76 7.77 -5.36
C ILE A 165 -25.23 7.81 -5.26
N ASP A 166 -24.67 8.43 -4.23
CA ASP A 166 -23.24 8.44 -3.91
C ASP A 166 -22.88 7.49 -2.74
N GLY A 167 -23.81 6.61 -2.39
CA GLY A 167 -23.67 5.57 -1.38
C GLY A 167 -22.73 4.45 -1.79
N TYR A 168 -22.36 3.60 -0.84
CA TYR A 168 -21.56 2.41 -1.06
C TYR A 168 -22.43 1.19 -0.82
N ASP A 169 -22.24 0.14 -1.61
CA ASP A 169 -22.93 -1.14 -1.45
C ASP A 169 -22.09 -2.16 -0.71
N ALA A 170 -20.77 -1.99 -0.67
CA ALA A 170 -19.93 -2.76 0.25
C ALA A 170 -18.67 -2.00 0.66
N ILE A 171 -18.23 -2.26 1.89
CA ILE A 171 -16.99 -1.75 2.46
C ILE A 171 -16.16 -2.92 2.98
N PHE A 172 -14.88 -2.94 2.61
CA PHE A 172 -13.91 -3.91 3.13
C PHE A 172 -12.91 -3.23 4.06
N LEU A 173 -12.70 -3.81 5.24
CA LEU A 173 -11.83 -3.24 6.25
C LEU A 173 -10.86 -4.23 6.89
N SER A 174 -9.74 -3.66 7.31
CA SER A 174 -8.66 -4.33 8.03
C SER A 174 -8.43 -3.62 9.36
N PRO A 175 -9.20 -3.93 10.42
CA PRO A 175 -9.07 -3.24 11.70
C PRO A 175 -7.70 -3.45 12.35
N HIS A 176 -6.90 -4.46 11.96
CA HIS A 176 -5.50 -4.59 12.39
C HIS A 176 -4.60 -3.42 11.97
N LYS A 177 -5.07 -2.53 11.09
CA LYS A 177 -4.39 -1.28 10.72
C LYS A 177 -4.83 -0.08 11.57
N PHE A 178 -5.82 -0.25 12.44
CA PHE A 178 -6.26 0.76 13.39
C PHE A 178 -5.39 0.71 14.65
N LEU A 179 -5.24 1.83 15.34
CA LEU A 179 -4.55 1.89 16.62
C LEU A 179 -5.24 0.95 17.63
N GLY A 180 -4.51 -0.02 18.17
CA GLY A 180 -5.04 -1.04 19.08
C GLY A 180 -5.75 -2.23 18.40
N GLY A 181 -5.91 -2.18 17.08
CA GLY A 181 -6.63 -3.20 16.31
C GLY A 181 -5.91 -4.50 15.95
N PRO A 182 -4.56 -4.68 16.03
CA PRO A 182 -3.94 -5.97 15.74
C PRO A 182 -4.58 -7.15 16.48
N GLY A 183 -4.93 -8.22 15.75
CA GLY A 183 -5.67 -9.38 16.28
C GLY A 183 -7.21 -9.31 16.10
N SER A 184 -7.72 -8.29 15.42
CA SER A 184 -9.12 -8.14 14.99
C SER A 184 -9.44 -8.95 13.72
N PRO A 185 -10.74 -9.24 13.44
CA PRO A 185 -11.17 -9.89 12.21
C PRO A 185 -11.20 -8.87 11.06
N GLY A 186 -11.21 -9.36 9.82
CA GLY A 186 -11.63 -8.57 8.67
C GLY A 186 -13.10 -8.22 8.77
N ILE A 187 -13.51 -7.08 8.21
CA ILE A 187 -14.90 -6.64 8.28
C ILE A 187 -15.41 -6.39 6.86
N LEU A 188 -16.56 -6.98 6.57
CA LEU A 188 -17.38 -6.70 5.40
C LEU A 188 -18.68 -6.08 5.91
N LEU A 189 -18.97 -4.84 5.53
CA LEU A 189 -20.31 -4.29 5.63
C LEU A 189 -20.87 -4.22 4.21
N MET A 190 -22.04 -4.80 3.95
CA MET A 190 -22.59 -4.86 2.60
C MET A 190 -24.11 -4.66 2.58
N SER A 191 -24.61 -4.14 1.48
CA SER A 191 -26.02 -4.07 1.17
C SER A 191 -26.57 -5.48 1.05
N LYS A 192 -27.72 -5.75 1.67
CA LYS A 192 -28.39 -7.05 1.56
C LYS A 192 -28.76 -7.40 0.11
N ALA A 193 -28.81 -6.42 -0.79
CA ALA A 193 -29.02 -6.64 -2.23
C ALA A 193 -27.90 -7.47 -2.89
N LEU A 194 -26.67 -7.44 -2.33
CA LEU A 194 -25.55 -8.24 -2.81
C LEU A 194 -25.60 -9.71 -2.34
N TYR A 195 -26.50 -10.06 -1.42
CA TYR A 195 -26.63 -11.42 -0.89
C TYR A 195 -27.46 -12.31 -1.81
N GLN A 196 -26.82 -13.27 -2.48
CA GLN A 196 -27.45 -14.15 -3.47
C GLN A 196 -27.72 -15.58 -2.96
N LEU A 197 -27.31 -15.90 -1.72
CA LEU A 197 -27.47 -17.25 -1.14
C LEU A 197 -28.78 -17.43 -0.33
N GLY A 198 -29.75 -16.51 -0.46
CA GLY A 198 -31.00 -16.55 0.34
C GLY A 198 -31.79 -17.86 0.22
N SER A 199 -31.78 -18.49 -0.95
CA SER A 199 -32.46 -19.75 -1.24
C SER A 199 -31.55 -20.98 -1.23
N SER A 200 -30.26 -20.81 -0.90
CA SER A 200 -29.22 -21.85 -0.92
C SER A 200 -28.54 -21.95 0.44
N ALA A 201 -27.68 -22.94 0.67
CA ALA A 201 -26.88 -22.99 1.90
C ALA A 201 -25.98 -21.73 2.04
N PRO A 202 -25.68 -21.26 3.26
CA PRO A 202 -24.74 -20.16 3.48
C PRO A 202 -23.34 -20.49 2.95
N SER A 203 -22.51 -19.46 2.80
CA SER A 203 -21.13 -19.64 2.31
C SER A 203 -20.31 -20.60 3.19
N THR A 204 -20.58 -20.56 4.49
CA THR A 204 -19.94 -21.42 5.49
C THR A 204 -21.02 -22.09 6.33
N CYS A 205 -21.30 -23.37 6.07
CA CYS A 205 -22.21 -24.16 6.90
C CYS A 205 -21.52 -24.60 8.20
N GLY A 206 -22.24 -24.52 9.31
CA GLY A 206 -21.75 -24.99 10.61
C GLY A 206 -22.79 -24.86 11.71
N GLY A 207 -22.41 -25.23 12.93
CA GLY A 207 -23.25 -24.98 14.11
C GLY A 207 -23.58 -23.49 14.23
N GLY A 208 -24.80 -23.18 14.66
CA GLY A 208 -25.27 -21.79 14.80
C GLY A 208 -25.84 -21.16 13.51
N THR A 209 -25.81 -21.83 12.35
CA THR A 209 -26.36 -21.30 11.08
C THR A 209 -27.77 -21.78 10.73
N VAL A 210 -28.34 -22.67 11.56
CA VAL A 210 -29.56 -23.44 11.27
C VAL A 210 -30.59 -23.30 12.39
N ASN A 211 -31.86 -23.26 11.99
CA ASN A 211 -33.01 -23.48 12.87
C ASN A 211 -33.29 -24.97 13.09
N TYR A 212 -33.06 -25.79 12.06
CA TYR A 212 -33.38 -27.22 12.10
C TYR A 212 -32.54 -28.02 11.10
N VAL A 213 -32.07 -29.19 11.53
CA VAL A 213 -31.38 -30.20 10.71
C VAL A 213 -31.92 -31.57 11.09
N ASN A 214 -32.16 -32.44 10.12
CA ASN A 214 -32.53 -33.83 10.36
C ASN A 214 -31.59 -34.81 9.66
N GLY A 215 -31.68 -36.09 10.01
CA GLY A 215 -30.87 -37.16 9.44
C GLY A 215 -31.47 -37.88 8.22
N PHE A 216 -32.57 -37.37 7.65
CA PHE A 216 -33.34 -38.09 6.63
C PHE A 216 -33.22 -37.46 5.24
N ASN A 217 -33.26 -36.13 5.14
CA ASN A 217 -33.17 -35.42 3.87
C ASN A 217 -32.51 -34.04 4.04
N GLU A 218 -31.36 -33.86 3.41
CA GLU A 218 -30.60 -32.61 3.46
C GLU A 218 -31.39 -31.38 2.98
N LYS A 219 -32.34 -31.56 2.04
CA LYS A 219 -33.20 -30.48 1.53
C LYS A 219 -34.20 -29.96 2.57
N GLN A 220 -34.37 -30.65 3.69
CA GLN A 220 -35.21 -30.22 4.82
C GLN A 220 -34.43 -29.42 5.87
N THR A 221 -33.15 -29.14 5.63
CA THR A 221 -32.37 -28.25 6.49
C THR A 221 -32.93 -26.83 6.42
N LEU A 222 -33.29 -26.27 7.56
CA LEU A 222 -33.79 -24.90 7.68
C LEU A 222 -32.67 -24.02 8.20
N TYR A 223 -32.09 -23.21 7.32
CA TYR A 223 -31.09 -22.20 7.68
C TYR A 223 -31.74 -20.95 8.27
N LEU A 224 -30.98 -20.18 9.05
CA LEU A 224 -31.43 -18.90 9.62
C LEU A 224 -31.74 -17.87 8.52
N ASN A 225 -32.75 -17.03 8.74
CA ASN A 225 -33.13 -15.99 7.77
C ASN A 225 -32.29 -14.72 7.91
N ASP A 226 -31.79 -14.42 9.12
CA ASP A 226 -30.92 -13.28 9.36
C ASP A 226 -29.54 -13.55 8.73
N ILE A 227 -29.09 -12.68 7.83
CA ILE A 227 -27.85 -12.87 7.06
C ILE A 227 -26.62 -12.86 7.96
N GLU A 228 -26.59 -12.03 9.01
CA GLU A 228 -25.43 -11.88 9.88
C GLU A 228 -25.23 -13.14 10.73
N GLU A 229 -26.31 -13.70 11.28
CA GLU A 229 -26.27 -14.98 12.01
C GLU A 229 -26.02 -16.16 11.06
N ARG A 230 -26.68 -16.17 9.90
CA ARG A 230 -26.61 -17.24 8.90
C ARG A 230 -25.20 -17.46 8.34
N GLU A 231 -24.40 -16.40 8.22
CA GLU A 231 -23.02 -16.46 7.69
C GLU A 231 -21.94 -16.57 8.79
N ASN A 232 -22.34 -16.68 10.05
CA ASN A 232 -21.47 -16.78 11.22
C ASN A 232 -21.42 -18.21 11.76
N GLY A 233 -20.98 -19.14 10.90
CA GLY A 233 -20.91 -20.56 11.25
C GLY A 233 -19.81 -20.90 12.26
N GLY A 234 -20.18 -21.70 13.27
CA GLY A 234 -19.32 -22.11 14.36
C GLY A 234 -19.28 -21.09 15.50
N THR A 235 -18.25 -21.19 16.36
CA THR A 235 -18.07 -20.22 17.44
C THR A 235 -17.64 -18.88 16.85
N PRO A 236 -18.36 -17.78 17.12
CA PRO A 236 -18.01 -16.45 16.61
C PRO A 236 -16.65 -15.97 17.10
N GLN A 237 -16.10 -14.96 16.42
CA GLN A 237 -14.81 -14.34 16.74
C GLN A 237 -14.95 -13.30 17.88
N ILE A 238 -15.41 -13.76 19.06
CA ILE A 238 -15.89 -12.91 20.15
C ILE A 238 -14.86 -11.86 20.57
N THR A 239 -13.65 -12.28 20.94
CA THR A 239 -12.62 -11.37 21.47
C THR A 239 -12.04 -10.49 20.37
N GLN A 240 -11.97 -11.00 19.13
CA GLN A 240 -11.48 -10.25 17.99
C GLN A 240 -12.48 -9.13 17.62
N THR A 241 -13.79 -9.40 17.63
CA THR A 241 -14.82 -8.39 17.36
C THR A 241 -14.86 -7.31 18.44
N ILE A 242 -14.77 -7.68 19.73
CA ILE A 242 -14.67 -6.71 20.83
C ILE A 242 -13.43 -5.83 20.66
N ARG A 243 -12.29 -6.41 20.30
CA ARG A 243 -11.06 -5.64 20.03
C ARG A 243 -11.22 -4.67 18.85
N ALA A 244 -11.90 -5.10 17.78
CA ALA A 244 -12.19 -4.22 16.66
C ALA A 244 -13.03 -3.02 17.12
N ALA A 245 -14.10 -3.25 17.89
CA ALA A 245 -14.94 -2.17 18.43
C ALA A 245 -14.12 -1.19 19.29
N LEU A 246 -13.24 -1.68 20.15
CA LEU A 246 -12.35 -0.80 20.94
C LEU A 246 -11.40 0.03 20.06
N ALA A 247 -10.91 -0.52 18.95
CA ALA A 247 -10.08 0.24 18.01
C ALA A 247 -10.87 1.35 17.28
N PHE A 248 -12.14 1.10 16.94
CA PHE A 248 -13.05 2.14 16.45
C PHE A 248 -13.29 3.21 17.50
N TRP A 249 -13.48 2.81 18.76
CA TRP A 249 -13.69 3.75 19.87
C TRP A 249 -12.50 4.68 20.10
N VAL A 250 -11.27 4.15 20.04
CA VAL A 250 -10.05 4.97 20.11
C VAL A 250 -10.01 5.99 18.97
N LYS A 251 -10.34 5.58 17.74
CA LYS A 251 -10.38 6.47 16.58
C LYS A 251 -11.43 7.58 16.76
N GLU A 252 -12.64 7.24 17.21
CA GLU A 252 -13.70 8.23 17.48
C GLU A 252 -13.32 9.19 18.60
N TYR A 253 -12.72 8.69 19.68
CA TYR A 253 -12.27 9.51 20.81
C TYR A 253 -11.25 10.58 20.38
N ILE A 254 -10.36 10.25 19.45
CA ILE A 254 -9.37 11.20 18.91
C ILE A 254 -10.01 12.22 17.96
N SER A 255 -11.17 11.89 17.36
CA SER A 255 -11.91 12.63 16.33
C SER A 255 -11.30 12.59 14.92
N TYR A 256 -12.17 12.52 13.92
CA TYR A 256 -11.77 12.51 12.51
C TYR A 256 -11.12 13.82 12.08
N GLN A 257 -11.60 14.96 12.61
CA GLN A 257 -11.09 16.28 12.27
C GLN A 257 -9.64 16.47 12.75
N LEU A 258 -9.32 15.97 13.95
CA LEU A 258 -7.95 16.05 14.46
C LEU A 258 -7.00 15.15 13.66
N ILE A 259 -7.43 13.93 13.33
CA ILE A 259 -6.66 13.01 12.49
C ILE A 259 -6.39 13.63 11.12
N GLU A 260 -7.43 14.15 10.45
CA GLU A 260 -7.29 14.79 9.14
C GLU A 260 -6.32 15.98 9.19
N LYS A 261 -6.46 16.85 10.20
CA LYS A 261 -5.56 18.00 10.38
C LYS A 261 -4.11 17.56 10.53
N GLN A 262 -3.85 16.52 11.32
CA GLN A 262 -2.50 16.03 11.57
C GLN A 262 -1.90 15.35 10.34
N GLU A 263 -2.66 14.48 9.67
CA GLU A 263 -2.25 13.81 8.42
C GLU A 263 -1.91 14.84 7.34
N LYS A 264 -2.77 15.86 7.17
CA LYS A 264 -2.55 16.96 6.23
C LYS A 264 -1.26 17.71 6.54
N MET A 265 -1.05 18.08 7.81
CA MET A 265 0.18 18.76 8.23
C MET A 265 1.43 17.93 7.90
N TYR A 266 1.43 16.62 8.18
CA TYR A 266 2.58 15.77 7.93
C TYR A 266 2.87 15.62 6.44
N ILE A 267 1.86 15.34 5.62
CA ILE A 267 2.10 15.11 4.19
C ILE A 267 2.51 16.40 3.47
N GLU A 268 1.91 17.55 3.79
CA GLU A 268 2.26 18.83 3.18
C GLU A 268 3.71 19.22 3.52
N LYS A 269 4.11 19.09 4.79
CA LYS A 269 5.49 19.36 5.21
C LYS A 269 6.49 18.40 4.54
N ALA A 270 6.17 17.11 4.48
CA ALA A 270 7.04 16.12 3.86
C ALA A 270 7.21 16.38 2.35
N LEU A 271 6.13 16.71 1.63
CA LEU A 271 6.19 17.03 0.20
C LEU A 271 6.98 18.32 -0.05
N ASN A 272 6.69 19.39 0.70
CA ASN A 272 7.40 20.68 0.56
C ASN A 272 8.91 20.54 0.81
N ARG A 273 9.32 19.65 1.71
CA ARG A 273 10.73 19.41 2.03
C ARG A 273 11.43 18.48 1.04
N LEU A 274 10.78 17.41 0.60
CA LEU A 274 11.44 16.34 -0.15
C LEU A 274 11.31 16.47 -1.68
N VAL A 275 10.22 17.06 -2.20
CA VAL A 275 10.01 17.21 -3.66
C VAL A 275 11.09 18.08 -4.32
N PRO A 276 11.57 19.19 -3.72
CA PRO A 276 12.64 19.99 -4.32
C PRO A 276 14.01 19.29 -4.40
N ASN A 277 14.19 18.18 -3.69
CA ASN A 277 15.48 17.48 -3.65
C ASN A 277 15.70 16.65 -4.93
N LYS A 278 16.63 17.07 -5.78
CA LYS A 278 16.95 16.41 -7.07
C LYS A 278 17.32 14.91 -6.97
N ASN A 279 17.78 14.46 -5.81
CA ASN A 279 18.16 13.06 -5.58
C ASN A 279 17.00 12.22 -5.06
N ILE A 280 15.84 12.82 -4.80
CA ILE A 280 14.65 12.13 -4.33
C ILE A 280 13.59 12.22 -5.42
N TRP A 281 12.87 11.12 -5.65
CA TRP A 281 11.66 11.14 -6.45
C TRP A 281 10.52 10.59 -5.60
N VAL A 282 9.57 11.45 -5.24
CA VAL A 282 8.33 11.05 -4.59
C VAL A 282 7.37 10.51 -5.65
N LEU A 283 6.81 9.32 -5.42
CA LEU A 283 5.92 8.65 -6.37
C LEU A 283 4.47 9.17 -6.26
N GLY A 284 3.75 9.10 -7.38
CA GLY A 284 2.36 9.56 -7.53
C GLY A 284 2.24 11.09 -7.66
N ASN A 285 1.03 11.59 -7.90
CA ASN A 285 0.74 13.01 -8.00
C ASN A 285 1.12 13.77 -6.72
N THR A 286 2.01 14.77 -6.82
CA THR A 286 2.55 15.55 -5.69
C THR A 286 2.00 16.98 -5.60
N THR A 287 1.08 17.37 -6.49
CA THR A 287 0.66 18.77 -6.65
C THR A 287 -0.80 18.99 -6.31
N ALA A 288 -1.70 18.22 -6.91
CA ALA A 288 -3.15 18.47 -6.84
C ALA A 288 -3.90 17.44 -5.99
N ALA A 289 -3.40 16.22 -5.89
CA ALA A 289 -4.12 15.12 -5.27
C ALA A 289 -4.17 15.22 -3.74
N LYS A 290 -5.37 15.04 -3.15
CA LYS A 290 -5.50 14.80 -1.71
C LYS A 290 -4.82 13.47 -1.38
N ARG A 291 -3.94 13.50 -0.38
CA ARG A 291 -3.07 12.37 -0.04
C ARG A 291 -3.05 12.14 1.47
N GLN A 292 -3.20 10.89 1.88
CA GLN A 292 -2.91 10.43 3.23
C GLN A 292 -1.40 10.55 3.52
N ALA A 293 -0.95 10.55 4.77
CA ALA A 293 0.46 10.68 5.12
C ALA A 293 1.29 9.40 4.85
N ILE A 294 1.15 8.85 3.64
CA ILE A 294 1.91 7.74 3.08
C ILE A 294 2.85 8.32 2.01
N LEU A 295 4.14 8.05 2.16
CA LEU A 295 5.17 8.55 1.27
C LEU A 295 5.95 7.38 0.67
N SER A 296 5.77 7.16 -0.63
CA SER A 296 6.61 6.26 -1.43
C SER A 296 7.61 7.08 -2.25
N PHE A 297 8.87 6.69 -2.22
CA PHE A 297 9.94 7.45 -2.87
C PHE A 297 11.11 6.58 -3.32
N LEU A 298 11.84 7.10 -4.30
CA LEU A 298 13.14 6.60 -4.74
C LEU A 298 14.23 7.59 -4.34
N ILE A 299 15.38 7.07 -3.91
CA ILE A 299 16.59 7.86 -3.69
C ILE A 299 17.59 7.51 -4.78
N TYR A 300 18.21 8.50 -5.39
CA TYR A 300 19.11 8.33 -6.51
C TYR A 300 20.57 8.38 -6.11
N SER A 301 21.36 7.49 -6.71
CA SER A 301 22.81 7.62 -6.67
C SER A 301 23.27 8.83 -7.49
N THR A 302 24.47 9.32 -7.20
CA THR A 302 25.09 10.44 -7.91
C THR A 302 26.52 10.10 -8.35
N THR A 303 26.95 10.68 -9.45
CA THR A 303 28.31 10.58 -10.02
C THR A 303 28.87 11.96 -10.34
N ASN A 304 30.19 12.07 -10.47
CA ASN A 304 30.85 13.27 -11.00
C ASN A 304 31.13 13.06 -12.50
N SER A 305 30.57 13.90 -13.37
CA SER A 305 30.93 13.92 -14.78
C SER A 305 32.34 14.51 -14.97
N SER A 306 33.13 13.90 -15.85
CA SER A 306 34.51 14.32 -16.16
C SER A 306 34.58 15.44 -17.22
N SER A 307 33.48 16.17 -17.43
CA SER A 307 33.31 17.06 -18.58
C SER A 307 32.79 18.43 -18.17
N THR A 308 33.60 19.16 -17.41
CA THR A 308 33.69 20.62 -17.49
C THR A 308 35.17 20.96 -17.38
N GLY A 309 35.68 21.60 -18.44
CA GLY A 309 37.09 21.90 -18.61
C GLY A 309 37.69 22.67 -17.44
N MET A 310 39.02 22.57 -17.32
CA MET A 310 39.84 23.35 -16.41
C MET A 310 39.37 24.82 -16.36
N ILE A 311 38.62 25.17 -15.32
CA ILE A 311 38.51 26.56 -14.90
C ILE A 311 39.44 26.67 -13.70
N ASN A 312 40.53 27.40 -13.90
CA ASN A 312 41.52 27.74 -12.89
C ASN A 312 40.81 28.32 -11.66
N GLU A 313 40.91 27.62 -10.52
CA GLU A 313 40.59 28.18 -9.20
C GLU A 313 41.68 29.19 -8.82
N SER A 314 41.54 30.42 -9.29
CA SER A 314 42.29 31.56 -8.75
C SER A 314 41.47 32.85 -8.88
N SER A 315 40.46 33.02 -8.04
CA SER A 315 39.89 34.34 -7.76
C SER A 315 39.20 34.40 -6.40
N ARG A 316 39.95 34.94 -5.44
CA ARG A 316 39.58 35.85 -4.34
C ARG A 316 38.25 35.60 -3.62
N ILE A 317 38.41 35.18 -2.36
CA ILE A 317 37.43 35.23 -1.28
C ILE A 317 37.25 36.71 -0.90
N ASP A 318 36.07 37.26 -1.14
CA ASP A 318 35.56 38.38 -0.35
C ASP A 318 34.58 37.81 0.67
N SER A 319 34.91 38.06 1.93
CA SER A 319 34.21 37.64 3.13
C SER A 319 33.04 38.58 3.40
N GLU A 320 31.81 38.10 3.22
CA GLU A 320 30.59 38.51 3.95
C GLU A 320 29.36 37.84 3.30
N ASP A 321 29.05 36.60 3.71
CA ASP A 321 27.68 36.06 3.76
C ASP A 321 27.71 34.62 4.32
N ILE A 322 27.64 34.54 5.65
CA ILE A 322 27.54 33.29 6.40
C ILE A 322 26.08 32.82 6.30
N ASN A 323 25.81 31.91 5.37
CA ASN A 323 24.68 30.99 5.42
C ASN A 323 25.19 29.56 5.20
N ASP A 324 25.90 29.08 6.21
CA ASP A 324 26.95 28.06 6.12
C ASP A 324 26.46 26.61 6.31
N GLY A 325 25.43 26.23 5.54
CA GLY A 325 24.92 24.85 5.52
C GLY A 325 24.77 24.28 4.10
N VAL A 326 24.38 25.14 3.16
CA VAL A 326 24.09 24.72 1.79
C VAL A 326 25.41 24.48 1.03
N LEU A 327 26.39 25.39 1.12
CA LEU A 327 27.66 25.37 0.36
C LEU A 327 28.47 24.06 0.51
N TYR A 328 28.45 23.44 1.68
CA TYR A 328 29.19 22.19 1.94
C TYR A 328 28.50 20.95 1.37
N MET A 329 27.17 20.94 1.21
CA MET A 329 26.42 19.76 0.75
C MET A 329 26.66 19.41 -0.72
N TRP A 330 27.00 20.39 -1.55
CA TRP A 330 27.26 20.18 -2.98
C TRP A 330 28.55 19.38 -3.19
N ARG A 331 29.50 19.53 -2.25
CA ARG A 331 30.76 18.78 -2.25
C ARG A 331 30.57 17.31 -1.85
N GLU A 332 29.44 16.95 -1.23
CA GLU A 332 29.15 15.58 -0.77
C GLU A 332 28.33 14.76 -1.78
N THR A 333 27.65 15.41 -2.72
CA THR A 333 26.90 14.79 -3.82
C THR A 333 27.63 14.93 -5.16
N GLY A 334 27.29 14.09 -6.13
CA GLY A 334 27.73 14.26 -7.51
C GLY A 334 26.90 15.29 -8.28
N ASN A 335 27.39 15.71 -9.45
CA ASN A 335 26.67 16.64 -10.33
C ASN A 335 25.66 15.94 -11.25
N GLU A 336 25.78 14.62 -11.44
CA GLU A 336 24.93 13.82 -12.32
C GLU A 336 24.14 12.75 -11.54
N ARG A 337 22.88 12.51 -11.95
CA ARG A 337 21.96 11.53 -11.35
C ARG A 337 22.15 10.15 -11.99
N GLY A 338 22.50 9.15 -11.19
CA GLY A 338 22.65 7.76 -11.62
C GLY A 338 21.34 6.96 -11.53
N LYS A 339 21.45 5.63 -11.36
CA LYS A 339 20.28 4.77 -11.06
C LYS A 339 19.79 4.98 -9.62
N PRO A 340 18.50 4.74 -9.30
CA PRO A 340 18.00 4.74 -7.93
C PRO A 340 18.70 3.68 -7.09
N LEU A 341 18.86 3.94 -5.80
CA LEU A 341 19.19 2.94 -4.80
C LEU A 341 18.01 1.97 -4.65
N HIS A 342 18.29 0.70 -4.42
CA HIS A 342 17.27 -0.32 -4.26
C HIS A 342 16.35 0.01 -3.05
N GLY A 343 15.02 -0.03 -3.21
CA GLY A 343 14.08 0.33 -2.15
C GLY A 343 14.31 -0.42 -0.81
N PRO A 344 14.47 -1.76 -0.83
CA PRO A 344 14.90 -2.53 0.34
C PRO A 344 16.26 -2.15 0.94
N PHE A 345 17.20 -1.62 0.15
CA PHE A 345 18.47 -1.12 0.67
C PHE A 345 18.27 0.17 1.46
N VAL A 346 17.54 1.14 0.89
CA VAL A 346 17.20 2.39 1.58
C VAL A 346 16.40 2.10 2.86
N ALA A 347 15.48 1.15 2.85
CA ALA A 347 14.76 0.71 4.05
C ALA A 347 15.70 0.09 5.09
N ALA A 348 16.70 -0.70 4.67
CA ALA A 348 17.71 -1.24 5.57
C ALA A 348 18.58 -0.13 6.18
N LEU A 349 18.97 0.89 5.40
CA LEU A 349 19.71 2.05 5.93
C LEU A 349 18.90 2.84 6.96
N LEU A 350 17.61 3.08 6.69
CA LEU A 350 16.71 3.74 7.65
C LEU A 350 16.65 2.97 8.98
N ASN A 351 16.56 1.65 8.92
CA ASN A 351 16.54 0.80 10.11
C ASN A 351 17.90 0.77 10.83
N ASP A 352 18.96 0.44 10.12
CA ASP A 352 20.26 0.11 10.72
C ASP A 352 20.99 1.36 11.24
N LEU A 353 20.81 2.51 10.58
CA LEU A 353 21.47 3.76 10.97
C LEU A 353 20.63 4.61 11.92
N PHE A 354 19.29 4.54 11.83
CA PHE A 354 18.40 5.48 12.51
C PHE A 354 17.30 4.82 13.36
N GLY A 355 17.17 3.48 13.31
CA GLY A 355 16.07 2.78 13.99
C GLY A 355 14.70 3.07 13.39
N ILE A 356 14.64 3.58 12.15
CA ILE A 356 13.39 3.93 11.47
C ILE A 356 12.90 2.73 10.65
N GLN A 357 11.70 2.24 10.98
CA GLN A 357 11.10 1.14 10.24
C GLN A 357 10.40 1.65 8.97
N ALA A 358 10.94 1.28 7.82
CA ALA A 358 10.34 1.52 6.50
C ALA A 358 10.09 0.19 5.78
N ARG A 359 9.35 0.23 4.66
CA ARG A 359 9.15 -0.93 3.78
C ARG A 359 9.80 -0.69 2.42
N GLY A 360 10.53 -1.69 1.92
CA GLY A 360 11.07 -1.68 0.56
C GLY A 360 10.35 -2.70 -0.35
N GLY A 361 10.11 -2.34 -1.60
CA GLY A 361 9.53 -3.23 -2.63
C GLY A 361 8.31 -2.63 -3.34
N CYS A 362 7.46 -3.47 -3.95
CA CYS A 362 6.28 -3.05 -4.72
C CYS A 362 4.97 -2.94 -3.90
N ALA A 363 5.04 -3.07 -2.56
CA ALA A 363 3.88 -2.91 -1.65
C ALA A 363 2.59 -3.69 -2.02
N CYS A 364 2.72 -4.87 -2.64
CA CYS A 364 1.60 -5.68 -3.11
C CYS A 364 0.66 -4.95 -4.08
N ALA A 365 1.22 -4.04 -4.90
CA ALA A 365 0.53 -3.28 -5.93
C ALA A 365 1.36 -3.31 -7.22
N GLY A 366 1.66 -4.53 -7.69
CA GLY A 366 2.56 -4.79 -8.83
C GLY A 366 2.20 -4.00 -10.10
N PRO A 367 0.95 -4.07 -10.61
CA PRO A 367 0.52 -3.31 -11.77
C PRO A 367 0.68 -1.80 -11.58
N TYR A 368 0.28 -1.25 -10.43
CA TYR A 368 0.49 0.18 -10.15
C TYR A 368 1.97 0.55 -10.11
N GLY A 369 2.80 -0.32 -9.52
CA GLY A 369 4.24 -0.19 -9.52
C GLY A 369 4.84 -0.17 -10.93
N HIS A 370 4.27 -0.90 -11.89
CA HIS A 370 4.69 -0.81 -13.29
C HIS A 370 4.36 0.56 -13.88
N SER A 371 3.14 1.08 -13.65
CA SER A 371 2.77 2.42 -14.11
C SER A 371 3.67 3.51 -13.50
N LEU A 372 3.89 3.46 -12.18
CA LEU A 372 4.72 4.44 -11.45
C LEU A 372 6.20 4.43 -11.86
N LEU A 373 6.72 3.28 -12.27
CA LEU A 373 8.12 3.11 -12.67
C LEU A 373 8.30 3.00 -14.19
N HIS A 374 7.24 3.28 -14.96
CA HIS A 374 7.22 3.22 -16.42
C HIS A 374 7.72 1.88 -16.98
N VAL A 375 7.36 0.77 -16.33
CA VAL A 375 7.70 -0.59 -16.76
C VAL A 375 6.71 -1.03 -17.84
N ASN A 376 7.21 -1.16 -19.06
CA ASN A 376 6.44 -1.70 -20.18
C ASN A 376 6.38 -3.24 -20.16
N GLU A 377 5.54 -3.82 -21.01
CA GLU A 377 5.34 -5.27 -21.10
C GLU A 377 6.63 -6.06 -21.38
N PRO A 378 7.49 -5.71 -22.37
CA PRO A 378 8.75 -6.42 -22.58
C PRO A 378 9.65 -6.45 -21.34
N THR A 379 9.74 -5.33 -20.62
CA THR A 379 10.54 -5.23 -19.39
C THR A 379 9.94 -6.08 -18.26
N SER A 380 8.61 -6.06 -18.11
CA SER A 380 7.86 -6.91 -17.18
C SER A 380 8.10 -8.40 -17.44
N LEU A 381 8.06 -8.83 -18.70
CA LEU A 381 8.35 -10.22 -19.09
C LEU A 381 9.81 -10.60 -18.83
N ALA A 382 10.75 -9.67 -19.03
CA ALA A 382 12.15 -9.88 -18.68
C ALA A 382 12.34 -10.04 -17.16
N PHE A 383 11.63 -9.26 -16.32
CA PHE A 383 11.62 -9.48 -14.87
C PHE A 383 11.09 -10.87 -14.53
N ARG A 384 9.96 -11.28 -15.10
CA ARG A 384 9.39 -12.61 -14.90
C ARG A 384 10.40 -13.71 -15.25
N SER A 385 11.03 -13.62 -16.42
CA SER A 385 12.02 -14.62 -16.87
C SER A 385 13.20 -14.74 -15.90
N ALA A 386 13.72 -13.62 -15.39
CA ALA A 386 14.80 -13.65 -14.41
C ALA A 386 14.35 -14.23 -13.06
N ILE A 387 13.12 -13.93 -12.62
CA ILE A 387 12.53 -14.50 -11.40
C ILE A 387 12.37 -16.02 -11.53
N ASP A 388 11.92 -16.52 -12.69
CA ASP A 388 11.78 -17.96 -12.96
C ASP A 388 13.14 -18.68 -12.93
N LYS A 389 14.23 -17.98 -13.29
CA LYS A 389 15.61 -18.47 -13.13
C LYS A 389 16.15 -18.39 -11.70
N GLY A 390 15.33 -17.93 -10.74
CA GLY A 390 15.68 -17.83 -9.32
C GLY A 390 16.28 -16.49 -8.90
N TYR A 391 16.23 -15.46 -9.75
CA TYR A 391 16.75 -14.11 -9.44
C TYR A 391 15.66 -13.15 -8.99
N ALA A 392 14.97 -13.42 -7.89
CA ALA A 392 13.88 -12.55 -7.43
C ALA A 392 14.34 -11.13 -7.04
N GLY A 393 15.65 -10.92 -6.85
CA GLY A 393 16.24 -9.62 -6.55
C GLY A 393 16.18 -8.61 -7.69
N VAL A 394 15.87 -9.00 -8.93
CA VAL A 394 15.72 -8.03 -10.04
C VAL A 394 14.47 -7.16 -9.94
N LYS A 395 13.53 -7.52 -9.05
CA LYS A 395 12.24 -6.83 -8.91
C LYS A 395 12.48 -5.34 -8.64
N PRO A 396 11.85 -4.44 -9.42
CA PRO A 396 11.92 -3.02 -9.12
C PRO A 396 11.13 -2.73 -7.84
N GLY A 397 11.28 -1.53 -7.29
CA GLY A 397 10.54 -1.12 -6.12
C GLY A 397 11.07 0.16 -5.52
N TRP A 398 10.40 0.62 -4.48
CA TRP A 398 10.67 1.89 -3.81
C TRP A 398 10.75 1.69 -2.31
N THR A 399 11.06 2.77 -1.59
CA THR A 399 10.92 2.82 -0.14
C THR A 399 9.62 3.52 0.20
N ARG A 400 8.87 2.97 1.15
CA ARG A 400 7.64 3.55 1.67
C ARG A 400 7.73 3.74 3.17
N ILE A 401 7.34 4.93 3.62
CA ILE A 401 7.06 5.23 5.03
C ILE A 401 5.67 5.82 5.16
N SER A 402 5.12 5.76 6.37
CA SER A 402 3.83 6.36 6.71
C SER A 402 3.99 7.11 8.03
N PHE A 403 3.37 8.27 8.13
CA PHE A 403 3.40 9.12 9.32
C PHE A 403 2.08 8.96 10.07
N PRO A 404 2.00 8.14 11.12
CA PRO A 404 0.75 8.01 11.87
C PRO A 404 0.44 9.31 12.62
N TYR A 405 -0.84 9.67 12.69
CA TYR A 405 -1.33 10.86 13.40
C TYR A 405 -0.94 10.92 14.89
N TYR A 406 -0.58 9.80 15.52
CA TYR A 406 -0.13 9.73 16.92
C TYR A 406 1.40 9.81 17.10
N MET A 407 2.15 10.06 16.02
CA MET A 407 3.59 10.35 16.05
C MET A 407 3.85 11.74 16.64
N SER A 408 5.01 11.95 17.27
CA SER A 408 5.46 13.27 17.69
C SER A 408 6.09 14.08 16.54
N ASN A 409 6.05 15.42 16.63
CA ASN A 409 6.73 16.26 15.64
C ASN A 409 8.24 16.02 15.60
N GLU A 410 8.87 15.66 16.73
CA GLU A 410 10.30 15.36 16.80
C GLU A 410 10.65 14.11 15.97
N GLU A 411 9.88 13.04 16.10
CA GLU A 411 10.05 11.83 15.28
C GLU A 411 9.83 12.10 13.79
N PHE A 412 8.81 12.90 13.46
CA PHE A 412 8.54 13.30 12.09
C PHE A 412 9.73 14.04 11.45
N GLU A 413 10.26 15.06 12.12
CA GLU A 413 11.42 15.82 11.64
C GLU A 413 12.68 14.97 11.54
N PHE A 414 12.88 14.06 12.50
CA PHE A 414 14.00 13.12 12.47
C PHE A 414 13.92 12.19 11.25
N ILE A 415 12.73 11.68 10.91
CA ILE A 415 12.53 10.84 9.74
C ILE A 415 12.88 11.58 8.44
N LEU A 416 12.39 12.81 8.26
CA LEU A 416 12.70 13.59 7.06
C LEU A 416 14.20 13.86 6.93
N THR A 417 14.85 14.20 8.05
CA THR A 417 16.31 14.42 8.10
C THR A 417 17.09 13.14 7.77
N ALA A 418 16.63 11.97 8.20
CA ALA A 418 17.23 10.68 7.86
C ALA A 418 17.07 10.33 6.37
N ILE A 419 15.93 10.65 5.76
CA ILE A 419 15.71 10.48 4.31
C ILE A 419 16.67 11.36 3.52
N GLU A 420 16.81 12.63 3.90
CA GLU A 420 17.75 13.57 3.27
C GLU A 420 19.20 13.11 3.45
N PHE A 421 19.56 12.60 4.64
CA PHE A 421 20.87 12.01 4.88
C PHE A 421 21.16 10.88 3.89
N ILE A 422 20.21 9.96 3.68
CA ILE A 422 20.39 8.86 2.73
C ILE A 422 20.45 9.39 1.29
N ALA A 423 19.73 10.46 0.96
CA ALA A 423 19.82 11.11 -0.35
C ALA A 423 21.18 11.76 -0.64
N ILE A 424 21.95 12.07 0.40
CA ILE A 424 23.31 12.64 0.29
C ILE A 424 24.37 11.53 0.35
N TYR A 425 24.28 10.66 1.35
CA TYR A 425 25.36 9.73 1.72
C TYR A 425 25.03 8.26 1.44
N GLY A 426 23.76 7.91 1.18
CA GLY A 426 23.27 6.53 1.18
C GLY A 426 24.05 5.59 0.26
N GLN A 427 24.48 6.07 -0.91
CA GLN A 427 25.26 5.25 -1.84
C GLN A 427 26.60 4.80 -1.26
N ARG A 428 27.21 5.60 -0.36
CA ARG A 428 28.52 5.29 0.25
C ARG A 428 28.48 4.03 1.09
N PHE A 429 27.30 3.65 1.58
CA PHE A 429 27.09 2.47 2.42
C PHE A 429 27.00 1.16 1.63
N LEU A 430 26.89 1.19 0.29
CA LEU A 430 26.80 -0.01 -0.54
C LEU A 430 27.89 -1.08 -0.26
N PRO A 431 29.17 -0.73 0.00
CA PRO A 431 30.20 -1.69 0.34
C PRO A 431 29.88 -2.51 1.60
N LEU A 432 29.28 -1.87 2.62
CA LEU A 432 29.01 -2.45 3.94
C LEU A 432 27.85 -3.46 3.97
N TYR A 433 27.18 -3.66 2.84
CA TYR A 433 26.04 -4.58 2.74
C TYR A 433 26.30 -5.69 1.75
N HIS A 434 25.67 -6.84 1.97
CA HIS A 434 25.55 -7.92 1.01
C HIS A 434 24.16 -7.86 0.35
N PHE A 435 24.12 -7.94 -0.98
CA PHE A 435 22.89 -8.06 -1.75
C PHE A 435 22.70 -9.49 -2.25
N SER A 436 21.56 -10.09 -1.94
CA SER A 436 21.17 -11.41 -2.42
C SER A 436 20.34 -11.29 -3.69
N TRP A 437 20.92 -11.69 -4.83
CA TRP A 437 20.19 -11.75 -6.11
C TRP A 437 19.01 -12.71 -6.10
N LYS A 438 19.04 -13.74 -5.23
CA LYS A 438 17.96 -14.72 -5.13
C LYS A 438 16.71 -14.19 -4.45
N THR A 439 16.88 -13.31 -3.46
CA THR A 439 15.79 -12.87 -2.57
C THR A 439 15.52 -11.37 -2.67
N GLY A 440 16.46 -10.57 -3.18
CA GLY A 440 16.41 -9.11 -3.14
C GLY A 440 16.75 -8.50 -1.77
N SER A 441 17.19 -9.32 -0.80
CA SER A 441 17.48 -8.86 0.55
C SER A 441 18.85 -8.20 0.66
N TRP A 442 18.94 -7.18 1.50
CA TRP A 442 20.18 -6.51 1.88
C TRP A 442 20.52 -6.89 3.33
N THR A 443 21.77 -7.27 3.58
CA THR A 443 22.23 -7.68 4.91
C THR A 443 23.51 -6.98 5.28
N PHE A 444 23.53 -6.35 6.44
CA PHE A 444 24.70 -5.63 6.94
C PHE A 444 25.88 -6.57 7.25
N LYS A 445 27.07 -6.22 6.79
CA LYS A 445 28.30 -6.99 7.03
C LYS A 445 28.99 -6.50 8.29
N LYS A 446 28.61 -7.07 9.43
CA LYS A 446 29.15 -6.68 10.76
C LYS A 446 30.67 -6.63 10.86
N ARG A 447 31.40 -7.49 10.13
CA ARG A 447 32.87 -7.54 10.15
C ARG A 447 33.50 -6.28 9.54
N GLU A 448 32.96 -5.81 8.41
CA GLU A 448 33.53 -4.65 7.69
C GLU A 448 33.42 -3.34 8.49
N LEU A 449 32.35 -3.17 9.30
CA LEU A 449 32.26 -2.02 10.20
C LEU A 449 33.25 -2.11 11.36
N LYS A 450 33.48 -3.30 11.90
CA LYS A 450 34.43 -3.48 13.02
C LYS A 450 35.84 -3.10 12.59
N ASP A 451 36.26 -3.52 11.39
CA ASP A 451 37.55 -3.15 10.80
C ASP A 451 37.69 -1.64 10.52
N LEU A 452 36.56 -0.93 10.34
CA LEU A 452 36.48 0.52 10.15
C LEU A 452 36.52 1.30 11.47
N VAL A 453 35.81 0.83 12.50
CA VAL A 453 35.67 1.50 13.80
C VAL A 453 36.87 1.25 14.72
N ASP A 454 37.56 0.11 14.60
CA ASP A 454 38.78 -0.18 15.38
C ASP A 454 39.97 0.77 15.05
N LYS A 455 39.80 1.72 14.12
CA LYS A 455 40.78 2.76 13.74
C LYS A 455 40.52 4.15 14.34
N GLU A 456 39.38 4.40 14.99
CA GLU A 456 39.08 5.69 15.62
C GLU A 456 38.52 5.50 17.03
N ASN A 457 39.35 5.79 18.04
CA ASN A 457 38.89 6.07 19.39
C ASN A 457 38.69 7.58 19.54
N ASN A 458 37.48 8.04 19.89
CA ASN A 458 37.27 9.00 20.99
C ASN A 458 35.83 9.49 21.14
N GLY A 459 35.43 9.67 22.41
CA GLY A 459 34.55 10.78 22.84
C GLY A 459 33.05 10.49 22.91
N GLN A 460 32.53 10.26 24.11
CA GLN A 460 31.09 10.28 24.39
C GLN A 460 30.62 11.74 24.54
N LEU A 461 29.94 12.26 23.52
CA LEU A 461 29.23 13.54 23.59
C LEU A 461 27.78 13.26 24.00
N PHE A 462 27.31 13.83 25.12
CA PHE A 462 25.91 13.77 25.52
C PHE A 462 25.09 14.67 24.60
N VAL A 463 24.52 14.07 23.55
CA VAL A 463 23.65 14.70 22.57
C VAL A 463 22.28 14.03 22.65
N SER A 464 21.19 14.73 22.29
CA SER A 464 19.86 14.12 22.21
C SER A 464 19.89 12.82 21.39
N LYS A 465 18.99 11.88 21.70
CA LYS A 465 18.97 10.52 21.11
C LYS A 465 19.05 10.56 19.58
N PHE A 466 18.27 11.43 18.93
CA PHE A 466 18.24 11.56 17.46
C PHE A 466 19.51 12.17 16.85
N ALA A 467 20.05 13.23 17.46
CA ALA A 467 21.28 13.83 16.95
C ALA A 467 22.51 12.93 17.14
N SER A 468 22.49 12.00 18.11
CA SER A 468 23.52 10.96 18.23
C SER A 468 23.53 9.98 17.02
N TYR A 469 22.35 9.59 16.50
CA TYR A 469 22.24 8.74 15.31
C TYR A 469 22.82 9.44 14.07
N LEU A 470 22.42 10.70 13.83
CA LEU A 470 22.91 11.49 12.69
C LEU A 470 24.43 11.70 12.73
N THR A 471 24.97 12.04 13.91
CA THR A 471 26.40 12.26 14.09
C THR A 471 27.19 10.99 13.79
N ARG A 472 26.74 9.85 14.32
CA ARG A 472 27.39 8.55 14.07
C ARG A 472 27.28 8.12 12.61
N ALA A 473 26.11 8.27 11.99
CA ALA A 473 25.91 7.94 10.58
C ALA A 473 26.83 8.80 9.69
N LYS A 474 26.96 10.10 9.99
CA LYS A 474 27.84 11.02 9.26
C LYS A 474 29.31 10.64 9.40
N LEU A 475 29.77 10.28 10.60
CA LEU A 475 31.14 9.80 10.83
C LEU A 475 31.44 8.54 9.99
N ILE A 476 30.53 7.57 9.97
CA ILE A 476 30.70 6.37 9.14
C ILE A 476 30.74 6.76 7.64
N ALA A 477 29.87 7.66 7.20
CA ALA A 477 29.82 8.10 5.81
C ALA A 477 31.08 8.83 5.34
N THR A 478 31.82 9.52 6.22
CA THR A 478 33.09 10.17 5.89
C THR A 478 34.24 9.19 5.72
N LEU A 479 34.16 8.01 6.35
CA LEU A 479 35.16 6.95 6.20
C LEU A 479 34.95 6.09 4.94
N LEU A 480 33.80 6.24 4.28
CA LEU A 480 33.42 5.42 3.12
C LEU A 480 33.69 6.16 1.79
N PRO A 481 33.98 5.43 0.70
CA PRO A 481 34.22 6.03 -0.60
C PRO A 481 32.97 6.79 -1.08
N LYS A 482 33.15 8.03 -1.55
CA LYS A 482 32.07 8.89 -2.04
C LYS A 482 31.30 8.25 -3.21
N PHE A 483 32.01 7.58 -4.11
CA PHE A 483 31.48 6.93 -5.30
C PHE A 483 31.95 5.46 -5.34
N PRO A 484 31.29 4.54 -4.60
CA PRO A 484 31.71 3.14 -4.60
C PRO A 484 31.47 2.49 -5.97
N SER A 485 32.36 1.57 -6.36
CA SER A 485 32.26 0.81 -7.61
C SER A 485 30.95 0.01 -7.68
N GLN A 486 30.42 -0.14 -8.89
CA GLN A 486 29.25 -0.99 -9.12
C GLN A 486 29.56 -2.45 -8.78
N ARG A 487 28.61 -3.14 -8.15
CA ARG A 487 28.74 -4.56 -7.82
C ARG A 487 28.67 -5.42 -9.07
N LYS A 488 29.37 -6.57 -9.05
CA LYS A 488 29.30 -7.57 -10.11
C LYS A 488 27.87 -8.11 -10.25
N ILE A 489 27.34 -8.02 -11.45
CA ILE A 489 26.04 -8.58 -11.84
C ILE A 489 26.27 -10.01 -12.32
N PRO A 490 25.46 -11.01 -11.91
CA PRO A 490 25.50 -12.36 -12.47
C PRO A 490 25.42 -12.34 -14.01
N GLN A 491 26.18 -13.21 -14.68
CA GLN A 491 26.24 -13.25 -16.14
C GLN A 491 24.87 -13.51 -16.80
N ASP A 492 23.97 -14.19 -16.10
CA ASP A 492 22.62 -14.56 -16.58
C ASP A 492 21.59 -13.42 -16.45
N ILE A 493 21.99 -12.25 -15.91
CA ILE A 493 21.13 -11.07 -15.74
C ILE A 493 21.62 -9.97 -16.68
N ASP A 494 20.73 -9.53 -17.57
CA ASP A 494 20.98 -8.35 -18.40
C ASP A 494 21.14 -7.10 -17.51
N PRO A 495 22.29 -6.39 -17.53
CA PRO A 495 22.49 -5.16 -16.77
C PRO A 495 21.48 -4.05 -17.07
N ASN A 496 20.89 -4.05 -18.27
CA ASN A 496 19.87 -3.08 -18.67
C ASN A 496 18.52 -3.35 -17.98
N LEU A 497 18.29 -4.58 -17.54
CA LEU A 497 17.10 -4.94 -16.76
C LEU A 497 17.09 -4.30 -15.37
N LEU A 498 18.26 -3.92 -14.84
CA LEU A 498 18.35 -3.39 -13.48
C LEU A 498 17.89 -1.94 -13.41
N TYR A 499 16.72 -1.76 -12.80
CA TYR A 499 16.17 -0.43 -12.53
C TYR A 499 16.93 0.34 -11.44
N PHE A 500 17.86 -0.29 -10.72
CA PHE A 500 18.53 0.27 -9.55
C PHE A 500 20.03 0.01 -9.55
N ARG A 501 20.75 0.72 -8.67
CA ARG A 501 22.18 0.55 -8.39
C ARG A 501 22.42 -0.58 -7.40
N VAL A 502 23.41 -1.42 -7.69
CA VAL A 502 23.87 -2.55 -6.86
C VAL A 502 25.34 -2.47 -6.49
#